data_AF-A0A8J9WLU6-F1
#
_entry.id   AF-A0A8J9WLU6-F1
#
_cell.length_a   1.000
_cell.length_b   1.000
_cell.length_c   1.000
_cell.angle_alpha   90.00
_cell.angle_beta   90.00
_cell.angle_gamma   90.00
#
_symmetry.space_group_name_H-M   'P 1'
#
loop_
_entity.id
_entity.type
_entity.pdbx_description
1 polymer ?
#
loop_
_entity_poly.entity_id
_entity_poly.type
_entity_poly.pdbx_seq_one_letter_code
_entity_poly.pdbx_strand_id
1 'polypeptide(L)'
;MGCIASDYSATKFFYFAGLVVTAVLTWVLRDYATSALGHVGPLRDCLSITDEALKATCVGKGLVLRISFGNFIFFAAHVLALLCVSKEDDLRRFFHTGLLPLQGIAWLGIIIACFVMPNNVFSVYGQIARMLSGFFLIIQIILLLGFIYAINEYLIDKDHISHKIALVGATISMYACGLVIIGFMFHYYAPAPSCSLNIFFITWTLILGIAYSIFSVTPYRSKAAGLLTSATVFIYTAVVLFNALSSEPVGNACVLTAGNVSSGLQIFFFFLGLAIMLVSVMTSSQEAASFRLTAGSTSDGELPYRPDFFHLIFMLASAYIAMVFTTWNLEGVSGHQSGDKGWASVWVKIVSQWVCVILYSWSMAAPAILKDREFV
;
A
#
# COMPACT_ATOMS: atom_id res chain seq x y z
N MET A 1 -3.70 -10.67 -32.68
CA MET A 1 -4.25 -10.22 -31.38
C MET A 1 -3.94 -11.17 -30.22
N GLY A 2 -4.07 -12.51 -30.38
CA GLY A 2 -3.80 -13.47 -29.28
C GLY A 2 -2.37 -13.49 -28.70
N CYS A 3 -1.33 -13.37 -29.53
CA CYS A 3 0.06 -13.38 -29.03
C CYS A 3 0.44 -12.08 -28.27
N ILE A 4 -0.01 -10.91 -28.75
CA ILE A 4 0.30 -9.61 -28.15
C ILE A 4 -0.33 -9.46 -26.76
N ALA A 5 -1.58 -9.92 -26.58
CA ALA A 5 -2.24 -9.92 -25.27
C ALA A 5 -1.54 -10.85 -24.25
N SER A 6 -0.99 -11.97 -24.73
CA SER A 6 -0.20 -12.89 -23.91
C SER A 6 1.09 -12.26 -23.38
N ASP A 7 1.79 -11.48 -24.21
CA ASP A 7 3.07 -10.86 -23.85
C ASP A 7 2.94 -9.82 -22.73
N TYR A 8 1.90 -8.98 -22.78
CA TYR A 8 1.65 -8.00 -21.71
C TYR A 8 1.21 -8.66 -20.41
N SER A 9 0.40 -9.72 -20.47
CA SER A 9 0.00 -10.47 -19.28
C SER A 9 1.19 -11.16 -18.61
N ALA A 10 2.05 -11.80 -19.40
CA ALA A 10 3.29 -12.41 -18.92
C ALA A 10 4.24 -11.37 -18.30
N THR A 11 4.36 -10.20 -18.93
CA THR A 11 5.17 -9.08 -18.44
C THR A 11 4.66 -8.57 -17.08
N LYS A 12 3.35 -8.33 -16.94
CA LYS A 12 2.74 -7.92 -15.66
C LYS A 12 3.01 -8.95 -14.57
N PHE A 13 2.83 -10.23 -14.89
CA PHE A 13 3.09 -11.33 -13.97
C PHE A 13 4.56 -11.40 -13.56
N PHE A 14 5.50 -11.20 -14.48
CA PHE A 14 6.94 -11.18 -14.19
C PHE A 14 7.30 -10.11 -13.13
N TYR A 15 6.90 -8.86 -13.33
CA TYR A 15 7.21 -7.79 -12.37
C TYR A 15 6.52 -8.01 -11.02
N PHE A 16 5.27 -8.47 -11.04
CA PHE A 16 4.54 -8.76 -9.82
C PHE A 16 5.16 -9.92 -9.03
N ALA A 17 5.38 -11.06 -9.68
CA ALA A 17 5.99 -12.23 -9.06
C ALA A 17 7.38 -11.88 -8.54
N GLY A 18 8.18 -11.13 -9.30
CA GLY A 18 9.47 -10.62 -8.85
C GLY A 18 9.35 -9.77 -7.58
N LEU A 19 8.39 -8.83 -7.52
CA LEU A 19 8.22 -8.00 -6.33
C LEU A 19 7.81 -8.84 -5.12
N VAL A 20 6.88 -9.79 -5.29
CA VAL A 20 6.46 -10.71 -4.22
C VAL A 20 7.64 -11.57 -3.75
N VAL A 21 8.43 -12.13 -4.67
CA VAL A 21 9.63 -12.92 -4.33
C VAL A 21 10.61 -12.07 -3.54
N THR A 22 10.91 -10.84 -3.98
CA THR A 22 11.81 -9.96 -3.21
C THR A 22 11.23 -9.57 -1.84
N ALA A 23 9.91 -9.40 -1.71
CA ALA A 23 9.26 -9.12 -0.43
C ALA A 23 9.34 -10.31 0.53
N VAL A 24 9.04 -11.52 0.07
CA VAL A 24 9.14 -12.76 0.86
C VAL A 24 10.60 -13.02 1.24
N LEU A 25 11.54 -12.86 0.30
CA LEU A 25 12.97 -12.98 0.57
C LEU A 25 13.41 -11.97 1.64
N THR A 26 12.98 -10.71 1.51
CA THR A 26 13.29 -9.66 2.49
C THR A 26 12.79 -10.03 3.88
N TRP A 27 11.56 -10.54 3.97
CA TRP A 27 10.99 -11.00 5.24
C TRP A 27 11.80 -12.14 5.85
N VAL A 28 12.09 -13.18 5.07
CA VAL A 28 12.86 -14.35 5.53
C VAL A 28 14.27 -13.93 5.97
N LEU A 29 14.97 -13.12 5.18
CA LEU A 29 16.32 -12.70 5.51
C LEU A 29 16.35 -11.78 6.74
N ARG A 30 15.35 -10.91 6.92
CA ARG A 30 15.22 -10.04 8.10
C ARG A 30 15.03 -10.83 9.39
N ASP A 31 14.23 -11.90 9.37
CA ASP A 31 13.89 -12.64 10.59
C ASP A 31 14.91 -13.75 10.90
N TYR A 32 15.54 -14.34 9.89
CA TYR A 32 16.36 -15.55 10.07
C TYR A 32 17.84 -15.41 9.69
N ALA A 33 18.24 -14.41 8.89
CA ALA A 33 19.60 -14.33 8.34
C ALA A 33 20.46 -13.21 8.94
N THR A 34 20.02 -12.54 10.01
CA THR A 34 20.72 -11.40 10.62
C THR A 34 22.11 -11.76 11.17
N SER A 35 22.28 -12.97 11.71
CA SER A 35 23.57 -13.46 12.21
C SER A 35 24.61 -13.67 11.10
N ALA A 36 24.19 -14.23 9.96
CA ALA A 36 25.06 -14.46 8.80
C ALA A 36 25.37 -13.14 8.05
N LEU A 37 24.35 -12.30 7.84
CA LEU A 37 24.46 -11.08 7.04
C LEU A 37 25.10 -9.90 7.78
N GLY A 38 25.22 -9.96 9.11
CA GLY A 38 25.90 -8.93 9.90
C GLY A 38 27.38 -8.73 9.51
N HIS A 39 28.00 -9.72 8.86
CA HIS A 39 29.40 -9.65 8.41
C HIS A 39 29.55 -9.05 7.00
N VAL A 40 28.44 -8.76 6.31
CA VAL A 40 28.46 -8.34 4.90
C VAL A 40 28.55 -6.82 4.77
N GLY A 41 29.66 -6.35 4.21
CA GLY A 41 29.81 -4.97 3.77
C GLY A 41 29.54 -3.94 4.89
N PRO A 42 28.80 -2.85 4.61
CA PRO A 42 28.50 -1.81 5.59
C PRO A 42 27.53 -2.24 6.70
N LEU A 43 26.94 -3.44 6.67
CA LEU A 43 26.16 -3.96 7.80
C LEU A 43 27.05 -4.32 9.00
N ARG A 44 28.37 -4.46 8.79
CA ARG A 44 29.35 -4.70 9.86
C ARG A 44 29.35 -3.60 10.92
N ASP A 45 28.97 -2.39 10.57
CA ASP A 45 28.84 -1.27 11.50
C ASP A 45 27.80 -1.56 12.61
N CYS A 46 26.80 -2.40 12.33
CA CYS A 46 25.83 -2.83 13.35
C CYS A 46 26.45 -3.76 14.41
N LEU A 47 27.58 -4.43 14.13
CA LEU A 47 28.23 -5.37 15.06
C LEU A 47 28.91 -4.65 16.24
N SER A 48 29.11 -3.34 16.18
CA SER A 48 29.64 -2.57 17.31
C SER A 48 28.63 -2.38 18.45
N ILE A 49 27.36 -2.76 18.23
CA ILE A 49 26.29 -2.68 19.22
C ILE A 49 26.42 -3.87 20.18
N THR A 50 26.52 -3.58 21.48
CA THR A 50 26.69 -4.59 22.53
C THR A 50 25.41 -5.35 22.87
N ASP A 51 24.25 -4.74 22.64
CA ASP A 51 22.94 -5.36 22.83
C ASP A 51 22.57 -6.23 21.62
N GLU A 52 22.43 -7.54 21.83
CA GLU A 52 22.11 -8.52 20.80
C GLU A 52 20.76 -8.26 20.10
N ALA A 53 19.74 -7.80 20.83
CA ALA A 53 18.42 -7.52 20.27
C ALA A 53 18.47 -6.27 19.37
N LEU A 54 19.18 -5.23 19.81
CA LEU A 54 19.37 -4.02 19.03
C LEU A 54 20.28 -4.26 17.81
N LYS A 55 21.30 -5.11 17.95
CA LYS A 55 22.16 -5.56 16.85
C LYS A 55 21.35 -6.27 15.76
N ALA A 56 20.54 -7.26 16.13
CA ALA A 56 19.68 -7.97 15.18
C ALA A 56 18.70 -7.02 14.46
N THR A 57 18.13 -6.06 15.21
CA THR A 57 17.22 -5.04 14.66
C THR A 57 17.93 -4.10 13.67
N CYS A 58 19.16 -3.65 13.98
CA CYS A 58 19.98 -2.82 13.09
C CYS A 58 20.27 -3.52 11.77
N VAL A 59 20.76 -4.77 11.83
CA VAL A 59 21.07 -5.56 10.63
C VAL A 59 19.80 -5.82 9.82
N GLY A 60 18.71 -6.22 10.48
CA GLY A 60 17.43 -6.49 9.83
C GLY A 60 16.86 -5.27 9.11
N LYS A 61 16.82 -4.10 9.76
CA LYS A 61 16.33 -2.86 9.13
C LYS A 61 17.25 -2.40 7.99
N GLY A 62 18.57 -2.46 8.18
CA GLY A 62 19.55 -2.10 7.17
C GLY A 62 19.47 -2.98 5.92
N LEU A 63 19.19 -4.27 6.09
CA LEU A 63 18.94 -5.24 5.02
C LEU A 63 17.66 -4.91 4.25
N VAL A 64 16.54 -4.71 4.96
CA VAL A 64 15.25 -4.38 4.37
C VAL A 64 15.35 -3.14 3.47
N LEU A 65 16.00 -2.08 3.97
CA LEU A 65 16.16 -0.84 3.23
C LEU A 65 17.01 -1.01 1.97
N ARG A 66 18.03 -1.87 1.98
CA ARG A 66 18.88 -2.17 0.81
C ARG A 66 18.12 -2.87 -0.30
N ILE A 67 17.41 -3.95 0.03
CA ILE A 67 16.63 -4.70 -0.96
C ILE A 67 15.50 -3.83 -1.52
N SER A 68 14.78 -3.13 -0.63
CA SER A 68 13.72 -2.20 -1.02
C SER A 68 14.24 -1.07 -1.90
N PHE A 69 15.41 -0.49 -1.61
CA PHE A 69 16.00 0.56 -2.43
C PHE A 69 16.41 0.06 -3.82
N GLY A 70 16.94 -1.17 -3.91
CA GLY A 70 17.23 -1.79 -5.20
C GLY A 70 15.99 -1.95 -6.07
N ASN A 71 14.88 -2.42 -5.47
CA ASN A 71 13.58 -2.46 -6.15
C ASN A 71 13.12 -1.06 -6.57
N PHE A 72 13.21 -0.09 -5.65
CA PHE A 72 12.82 1.30 -5.90
C PHE A 72 13.56 1.89 -7.10
N ILE A 73 14.89 1.76 -7.15
CA ILE A 73 15.71 2.24 -8.28
C ILE A 73 15.29 1.55 -9.58
N PHE A 74 15.14 0.23 -9.56
CA PHE A 74 14.76 -0.53 -10.75
C PHE A 74 13.44 -0.04 -11.33
N PHE A 75 12.39 0.08 -10.51
CA PHE A 75 11.10 0.58 -10.98
C PHE A 75 11.12 2.07 -11.31
N ALA A 76 11.85 2.90 -10.57
CA ALA A 76 12.02 4.31 -10.91
C ALA A 76 12.68 4.51 -12.27
N ALA A 77 13.71 3.70 -12.60
CA ALA A 77 14.34 3.72 -13.91
C ALA A 77 13.35 3.34 -15.03
N HIS A 78 12.45 2.38 -14.79
CA HIS A 78 11.40 2.03 -15.73
C HIS A 78 10.36 3.14 -15.89
N VAL A 79 9.95 3.79 -14.80
CA VAL A 79 9.07 4.98 -14.86
C VAL A 79 9.69 6.02 -15.78
N LEU A 80 10.95 6.38 -15.54
CA LEU A 80 11.67 7.40 -16.32
C LEU A 80 11.83 7.01 -17.80
N ALA A 81 12.19 5.74 -18.07
CA ALA A 81 12.36 5.25 -19.44
C ALA A 81 11.05 5.22 -20.24
N LEU A 82 9.91 5.01 -19.56
CA LEU A 82 8.60 4.80 -20.16
C LEU A 82 7.68 6.02 -20.04
N LEU A 83 8.18 7.16 -19.57
CA LEU A 83 7.39 8.40 -19.42
C LEU A 83 6.69 8.76 -20.73
N CYS A 84 5.37 8.95 -20.62
CA CYS A 84 4.50 9.37 -21.72
C CYS A 84 4.45 8.39 -22.90
N VAL A 85 4.86 7.12 -22.72
CA VAL A 85 4.68 6.08 -23.74
C VAL A 85 3.21 5.66 -23.75
N SER A 86 2.53 5.87 -24.88
CA SER A 86 1.12 5.51 -25.05
C SER A 86 0.83 4.66 -26.29
N LYS A 87 1.74 4.60 -27.26
CA LYS A 87 1.53 3.92 -28.55
C LYS A 87 2.30 2.61 -28.63
N GLU A 88 1.72 1.64 -29.34
CA GLU A 88 2.34 0.33 -29.57
C GLU A 88 3.57 0.41 -30.46
N ASP A 89 3.71 1.40 -31.34
CA ASP A 89 4.86 1.50 -32.25
C ASP A 89 6.12 2.10 -31.60
N ASP A 90 6.04 2.57 -30.36
CA ASP A 90 7.17 3.18 -29.66
C ASP A 90 8.21 2.11 -29.28
N LEU A 91 9.44 2.26 -29.78
CA LEU A 91 10.55 1.34 -29.48
C LEU A 91 10.85 1.24 -27.98
N ARG A 92 10.55 2.29 -27.19
CA ARG A 92 10.75 2.29 -25.74
C ARG A 92 9.92 1.22 -25.02
N ARG A 93 8.83 0.73 -25.64
CA ARG A 93 8.06 -0.41 -25.12
C ARG A 93 8.92 -1.66 -24.89
N PHE A 94 10.02 -1.80 -25.63
CA PHE A 94 10.94 -2.91 -25.47
C PHE A 94 11.59 -2.93 -24.08
N PHE A 95 11.77 -1.78 -23.42
CA PHE A 95 12.20 -1.74 -22.01
C PHE A 95 11.13 -2.23 -21.03
N HIS A 96 9.89 -2.41 -21.46
CA HIS A 96 8.84 -2.95 -20.61
C HIS A 96 8.63 -4.44 -20.83
N THR A 97 8.47 -4.85 -22.09
CA THR A 97 8.10 -6.23 -22.48
C THR A 97 9.27 -7.06 -23.02
N GLY A 98 10.39 -6.42 -23.36
CA GLY A 98 11.53 -7.07 -24.01
C GLY A 98 12.51 -7.69 -23.01
N LEU A 99 13.04 -8.86 -23.38
CA LEU A 99 14.13 -9.56 -22.69
C LEU A 99 13.97 -9.66 -21.17
N LEU A 100 12.79 -10.08 -20.69
CA LEU A 100 12.48 -10.22 -19.26
C LEU A 100 13.59 -10.93 -18.45
N PRO A 101 14.25 -12.02 -18.93
CA PRO A 101 15.34 -12.63 -18.18
C PRO A 101 16.53 -11.69 -17.92
N LEU A 102 16.90 -10.88 -18.92
CA LEU A 102 17.98 -9.90 -18.78
C LEU A 102 17.58 -8.79 -17.80
N GLN A 103 16.31 -8.38 -17.83
CA GLN A 103 15.78 -7.42 -16.85
C GLN A 103 15.83 -7.98 -15.43
N GLY A 104 15.52 -9.27 -15.25
CA GLY A 104 15.66 -9.96 -13.97
C GLY A 104 17.10 -10.00 -13.46
N ILE A 105 18.07 -10.25 -14.34
CA ILE A 105 19.50 -10.19 -14.01
C ILE A 105 19.91 -8.76 -13.63
N ALA A 106 19.49 -7.76 -14.39
CA ALA A 106 19.78 -6.35 -14.09
C ALA A 106 19.16 -5.93 -12.74
N TRP A 107 17.92 -6.34 -12.48
CA TRP A 107 17.24 -6.09 -11.21
C TRP A 107 18.00 -6.70 -10.04
N LEU A 108 18.36 -7.99 -10.12
CA LEU A 108 19.18 -8.65 -9.09
C LEU A 108 20.53 -7.96 -8.91
N GLY A 109 21.19 -7.56 -10.00
CA GLY A 109 22.45 -6.82 -9.98
C GLY A 109 22.34 -5.49 -9.22
N ILE A 110 21.25 -4.72 -9.43
CA ILE A 110 20.99 -3.48 -8.70
C ILE A 110 20.79 -3.76 -7.21
N ILE A 111 20.03 -4.81 -6.84
CA ILE A 111 19.85 -5.19 -5.44
C ILE A 111 21.21 -5.53 -4.80
N ILE A 112 22.03 -6.35 -5.46
CA ILE A 112 23.36 -6.73 -4.95
C ILE A 112 24.26 -5.50 -4.81
N ALA A 113 24.26 -4.60 -5.80
CA ALA A 113 25.02 -3.36 -5.74
C ALA A 113 24.64 -2.49 -4.52
N CYS A 114 23.39 -2.54 -4.06
CA CYS A 114 22.95 -1.79 -2.89
C CYS A 114 23.64 -2.24 -1.59
N PHE A 115 24.19 -3.46 -1.53
CA PHE A 115 24.94 -3.94 -0.36
C PHE A 115 26.34 -3.35 -0.24
N VAL A 116 26.84 -2.67 -1.27
CA VAL A 116 28.12 -1.94 -1.22
C VAL A 116 27.93 -0.53 -0.63
N MET A 117 26.70 0.00 -0.64
CA MET A 117 26.43 1.37 -0.22
C MET A 117 26.42 1.56 1.31
N PRO A 118 26.96 2.71 1.79
CA PRO A 118 27.05 3.02 3.22
C PRO A 118 25.69 3.27 3.88
N ASN A 119 25.62 3.11 5.21
CA ASN A 119 24.38 3.18 6.00
C ASN A 119 23.69 4.56 5.97
N ASN A 120 24.43 5.64 5.77
CA ASN A 120 23.87 7.00 5.69
C ASN A 120 22.87 7.16 4.53
N VAL A 121 23.13 6.50 3.39
CA VAL A 121 22.21 6.50 2.23
C VAL A 121 20.86 5.91 2.62
N PHE A 122 20.87 4.84 3.41
CA PHE A 122 19.64 4.15 3.81
C PHE A 122 18.86 4.86 4.91
N SER A 123 19.53 5.66 5.74
CA SER A 123 18.83 6.57 6.66
C SER A 123 18.03 7.62 5.89
N VAL A 124 18.62 8.23 4.85
CA VAL A 124 17.94 9.19 3.98
C VAL A 124 16.83 8.52 3.17
N TYR A 125 17.13 7.38 2.54
CA TYR A 125 16.14 6.61 1.80
C TYR A 125 14.96 6.21 2.69
N GLY A 126 15.20 5.78 3.93
CA GLY A 126 14.12 5.43 4.87
C GLY A 126 13.14 6.60 5.08
N GLN A 127 13.65 7.83 5.22
CA GLN A 127 12.80 9.02 5.36
C GLN A 127 11.98 9.31 4.09
N ILE A 128 12.62 9.18 2.92
CA ILE A 128 11.93 9.32 1.62
C ILE A 128 10.87 8.23 1.48
N ALA A 129 11.22 6.98 1.79
CA ALA A 129 10.33 5.84 1.71
C ALA A 129 9.11 6.00 2.62
N ARG A 130 9.29 6.58 3.81
CA ARG A 130 8.19 6.93 4.72
C ARG A 130 7.18 7.88 4.08
N MET A 131 7.65 8.93 3.41
CA MET A 131 6.78 9.87 2.71
C MET A 131 6.12 9.22 1.49
N LEU A 132 6.89 8.49 0.68
CA LEU A 132 6.40 7.80 -0.52
C LEU A 132 5.35 6.72 -0.20
N SER A 133 5.47 6.08 0.95
CA SER A 133 4.50 5.12 1.47
C SER A 133 3.12 5.72 1.66
N GLY A 134 3.00 7.02 1.98
CA GLY A 134 1.71 7.72 2.04
C GLY A 134 1.02 7.75 0.68
N PHE A 135 1.75 8.07 -0.40
CA PHE A 135 1.20 8.02 -1.75
C PHE A 135 0.80 6.60 -2.16
N PHE A 136 1.59 5.59 -1.76
CA PHE A 136 1.23 4.20 -1.99
C PHE A 136 -0.10 3.82 -1.31
N LEU A 137 -0.31 4.21 -0.05
CA LEU A 137 -1.57 3.99 0.67
C LEU A 137 -2.75 4.64 -0.05
N ILE A 138 -2.58 5.85 -0.60
CA ILE A 138 -3.60 6.56 -1.38
C ILE A 138 -3.91 5.84 -2.70
N ILE A 139 -2.90 5.37 -3.42
CA ILE A 139 -3.12 4.61 -4.66
C ILE A 139 -3.78 3.27 -4.34
N GLN A 140 -3.32 2.59 -3.29
CA GLN A 140 -3.87 1.31 -2.85
C GLN A 140 -5.36 1.43 -2.53
N ILE A 141 -5.81 2.52 -1.88
CA ILE A 141 -7.23 2.71 -1.64
C ILE A 141 -8.02 2.95 -2.93
N ILE A 142 -7.48 3.71 -3.90
CA ILE A 142 -8.17 3.91 -5.19
C ILE A 142 -8.37 2.56 -5.90
N LEU A 143 -7.36 1.69 -5.90
CA LEU A 143 -7.45 0.34 -6.47
C LEU A 143 -8.45 -0.53 -5.69
N LEU A 144 -8.41 -0.49 -4.36
CA LEU A 144 -9.36 -1.20 -3.50
C LEU A 144 -10.80 -0.72 -3.73
N LEU A 145 -11.02 0.58 -3.87
CA LEU A 145 -12.32 1.17 -4.15
C LEU A 145 -12.86 0.68 -5.49
N GLY A 146 -12.06 0.74 -6.56
CA GLY A 146 -12.47 0.21 -7.87
C GLY A 146 -12.89 -1.26 -7.79
N PHE A 147 -12.09 -2.07 -7.08
CA PHE A 147 -12.39 -3.48 -6.88
C PHE A 147 -13.69 -3.72 -6.09
N ILE A 148 -13.92 -2.99 -4.99
CA ILE A 148 -15.13 -3.18 -4.18
C ILE A 148 -16.38 -2.65 -4.89
N TYR A 149 -16.27 -1.58 -5.69
CA TYR A 149 -17.37 -1.11 -6.54
C TYR A 149 -17.75 -2.19 -7.57
N ALA A 150 -16.77 -2.82 -8.22
CA ALA A 150 -17.00 -3.91 -9.17
C ALA A 150 -17.66 -5.14 -8.49
N ILE A 151 -17.18 -5.53 -7.30
CA ILE A 151 -17.84 -6.59 -6.51
C ILE A 151 -19.28 -6.21 -6.16
N ASN A 152 -19.50 -4.99 -5.67
CA ASN A 152 -20.82 -4.55 -5.26
C ASN A 152 -21.80 -4.56 -6.43
N GLU A 153 -21.40 -4.08 -7.59
CA GLU A 153 -22.20 -4.11 -8.81
C GLU A 153 -22.47 -5.54 -9.27
N TYR A 154 -21.44 -6.40 -9.30
CA TYR A 154 -21.60 -7.82 -9.62
C TYR A 154 -22.60 -8.54 -8.69
N LEU A 155 -22.53 -8.28 -7.38
CA LEU A 155 -23.44 -8.88 -6.40
C LEU A 155 -24.88 -8.35 -6.52
N ILE A 156 -25.05 -7.10 -6.95
CA ILE A 156 -26.38 -6.47 -7.14
C ILE A 156 -27.03 -6.93 -8.44
N ASP A 157 -26.24 -7.06 -9.53
CA ASP A 157 -26.74 -7.45 -10.85
C ASP A 157 -27.23 -8.92 -10.90
N LYS A 158 -26.65 -9.81 -10.08
CA LYS A 158 -27.06 -11.21 -10.01
C LYS A 158 -28.29 -11.40 -9.11
N ASP A 159 -29.43 -11.72 -9.70
CA ASP A 159 -30.71 -11.95 -8.98
C ASP A 159 -30.82 -13.32 -8.28
N HIS A 160 -29.72 -13.86 -7.74
CA HIS A 160 -29.77 -15.09 -6.94
C HIS A 160 -29.69 -14.77 -5.44
N ILE A 161 -30.50 -15.47 -4.64
CA ILE A 161 -30.58 -15.29 -3.19
C ILE A 161 -29.22 -15.41 -2.49
N SER A 162 -28.33 -16.29 -2.97
CA SER A 162 -26.99 -16.47 -2.41
C SER A 162 -26.12 -15.20 -2.52
N HIS A 163 -26.22 -14.43 -3.62
CA HIS A 163 -25.46 -13.19 -3.76
C HIS A 163 -25.99 -12.09 -2.83
N LYS A 164 -27.32 -12.02 -2.63
CA LYS A 164 -27.94 -11.10 -1.67
C LYS A 164 -27.56 -11.44 -0.23
N ILE A 165 -27.55 -12.72 0.14
CA ILE A 165 -27.08 -13.19 1.46
C ILE A 165 -25.59 -12.86 1.64
N ALA A 166 -24.75 -13.10 0.62
CA ALA A 166 -23.33 -12.77 0.67
C ALA A 166 -23.11 -11.25 0.84
N LEU A 167 -23.85 -10.42 0.11
CA LEU A 167 -23.78 -8.96 0.19
C LEU A 167 -24.13 -8.45 1.60
N VAL A 168 -25.26 -8.89 2.14
CA VAL A 168 -25.73 -8.48 3.47
C VAL A 168 -24.80 -9.02 4.57
N GLY A 169 -24.43 -10.31 4.48
CA GLY A 169 -23.52 -10.96 5.41
C GLY A 169 -22.17 -10.26 5.49
N ALA A 170 -21.53 -10.03 4.33
CA ALA A 170 -20.25 -9.32 4.26
C ALA A 170 -20.34 -7.91 4.83
N THR A 171 -21.40 -7.17 4.51
CA THR A 171 -21.63 -5.81 5.03
C THR A 171 -21.72 -5.80 6.56
N ILE A 172 -22.54 -6.69 7.15
CA ILE A 172 -22.71 -6.77 8.61
C ILE A 172 -21.39 -7.16 9.28
N SER A 173 -20.70 -8.17 8.75
CA SER A 173 -19.42 -8.63 9.29
C SER A 173 -18.35 -7.53 9.25
N MET A 174 -18.27 -6.76 8.17
CA MET A 174 -17.30 -5.66 8.04
C MET A 174 -17.58 -4.52 9.03
N TYR A 175 -18.84 -4.10 9.20
CA TYR A 175 -19.18 -3.10 10.22
C TYR A 175 -18.90 -3.60 11.64
N ALA A 176 -19.28 -4.85 11.94
CA ALA A 176 -19.02 -5.45 13.26
C ALA A 176 -17.51 -5.49 13.55
N CYS A 177 -16.70 -5.93 12.58
CA CYS A 177 -15.25 -5.96 12.71
C CYS A 177 -14.66 -4.55 12.88
N GLY A 178 -15.11 -3.57 12.09
CA GLY A 178 -14.69 -2.17 12.23
C GLY A 178 -14.99 -1.59 13.62
N LEU A 179 -16.17 -1.87 14.17
CA LEU A 179 -16.55 -1.44 15.53
C LEU A 179 -15.71 -2.13 16.62
N VAL A 180 -15.37 -3.40 16.44
CA VAL A 180 -14.44 -4.12 17.34
C VAL A 180 -13.05 -3.47 17.30
N ILE A 181 -12.55 -3.11 16.12
CA ILE A 181 -11.26 -2.41 15.99
C ILE A 181 -11.31 -1.04 16.67
N ILE A 182 -12.39 -0.27 16.51
CA ILE A 182 -12.59 1.02 17.19
C ILE A 182 -12.60 0.84 18.72
N GLY A 183 -13.35 -0.14 19.24
CA GLY A 183 -13.40 -0.44 20.67
C GLY A 183 -12.04 -0.86 21.23
N PHE A 184 -11.31 -1.71 20.49
CA PHE A 184 -9.93 -2.07 20.80
C PHE A 184 -9.04 -0.84 20.88
N MET A 185 -9.17 0.11 19.94
CA MET A 185 -8.36 1.32 19.94
C MET A 185 -8.63 2.23 21.14
N PHE A 186 -9.90 2.37 21.54
CA PHE A 186 -10.21 3.12 22.77
C PHE A 186 -9.58 2.47 24.01
N HIS A 187 -9.60 1.14 24.10
CA HIS A 187 -9.04 0.44 25.25
C HIS A 187 -7.51 0.59 25.32
N TYR A 188 -6.79 0.35 24.23
CA TYR A 188 -5.32 0.26 24.25
C TYR A 188 -4.59 1.58 23.97
N TYR A 189 -5.18 2.49 23.20
CA TYR A 189 -4.53 3.75 22.78
C TYR A 189 -5.18 5.01 23.38
N ALA A 190 -6.29 4.87 24.12
CA ALA A 190 -6.96 5.99 24.79
C ALA A 190 -7.50 5.64 26.20
N PRO A 191 -6.68 5.06 27.10
CA PRO A 191 -7.15 4.60 28.41
C PRO A 191 -7.49 5.71 29.41
N ALA A 192 -6.96 6.92 29.19
CA ALA A 192 -7.12 8.06 30.09
C ALA A 192 -7.58 9.31 29.33
N PRO A 193 -8.32 10.24 29.98
CA PRO A 193 -8.77 11.50 29.37
C PRO A 193 -7.64 12.41 28.89
N SER A 194 -6.41 12.23 29.40
CA SER A 194 -5.22 12.96 28.95
C SER A 194 -4.81 12.63 27.51
N CYS A 195 -5.32 11.54 26.93
CA CYS A 195 -5.01 11.07 25.59
C CYS A 195 -5.90 11.72 24.51
N SER A 196 -6.05 13.04 24.59
CA SER A 196 -6.99 13.81 23.78
C SER A 196 -6.79 13.65 22.27
N LEU A 197 -5.54 13.53 21.82
CA LEU A 197 -5.21 13.36 20.40
C LEU A 197 -5.69 12.00 19.87
N ASN A 198 -5.43 10.91 20.61
CA ASN A 198 -5.86 9.57 20.21
C ASN A 198 -7.39 9.45 20.29
N ILE A 199 -8.00 10.01 21.34
CA ILE A 199 -9.47 10.12 21.45
C ILE A 199 -10.03 10.85 20.24
N PHE A 200 -9.44 11.98 19.85
CA PHE A 200 -9.87 12.73 18.67
C PHE A 200 -9.77 11.89 17.40
N PHE A 201 -8.64 11.23 17.12
CA PHE A 201 -8.51 10.43 15.90
C PHE A 201 -9.51 9.26 15.83
N ILE A 202 -9.72 8.56 16.95
CA ILE A 202 -10.66 7.42 17.02
C ILE A 202 -12.11 7.91 16.87
N THR A 203 -12.51 8.93 17.63
CA THR A 203 -13.86 9.49 17.56
C THR A 203 -14.16 10.11 16.19
N TRP A 204 -13.21 10.84 15.61
CA TRP A 204 -13.35 11.44 14.30
C TRP A 204 -13.51 10.39 13.19
N THR A 205 -12.74 9.30 13.26
CA THR A 205 -12.89 8.17 12.32
C THR A 205 -14.27 7.52 12.44
N LEU A 206 -14.77 7.34 13.66
CA LEU A 206 -16.11 6.81 13.89
C LEU A 206 -17.20 7.75 13.33
N ILE A 207 -17.10 9.05 13.58
CA ILE A 207 -18.05 10.05 13.09
C ILE A 207 -18.08 10.08 11.55
N LEU A 208 -16.91 10.14 10.91
CA LEU A 208 -16.81 10.09 9.45
C LEU A 208 -17.38 8.78 8.91
N GLY A 209 -17.05 7.66 9.57
CA GLY A 209 -17.60 6.33 9.35
C GLY A 209 -19.12 6.32 9.24
N ILE A 210 -19.77 6.85 10.26
CA ILE A 210 -21.23 6.96 10.33
C ILE A 210 -21.75 7.91 9.24
N ALA A 211 -21.11 9.06 9.04
CA ALA A 211 -21.57 10.09 8.11
C ALA A 211 -21.63 9.59 6.66
N TYR A 212 -20.55 9.01 6.13
CA TYR A 212 -20.57 8.49 4.76
C TYR A 212 -21.45 7.24 4.62
N SER A 213 -21.64 6.47 5.71
CA SER A 213 -22.53 5.30 5.70
C SER A 213 -24.00 5.72 5.57
N ILE A 214 -24.42 6.77 6.28
CA ILE A 214 -25.74 7.39 6.12
C ILE A 214 -25.91 7.92 4.68
N PHE A 215 -24.89 8.62 4.17
CA PHE A 215 -24.91 9.10 2.79
C PHE A 215 -25.05 7.96 1.77
N SER A 216 -24.42 6.80 2.01
CA SER A 216 -24.47 5.62 1.14
C SER A 216 -25.86 4.96 1.00
N VAL A 217 -26.86 5.41 1.77
CA VAL A 217 -28.27 4.95 1.67
C VAL A 217 -29.17 6.01 1.01
N THR A 218 -28.66 7.23 0.83
CA THR A 218 -29.43 8.35 0.29
C THR A 218 -29.65 8.20 -1.23
N PRO A 219 -30.78 8.65 -1.82
CA PRO A 219 -31.04 8.56 -3.26
C PRO A 219 -30.06 9.37 -4.13
N TYR A 220 -29.28 10.29 -3.54
CA TYR A 220 -28.28 11.11 -4.22
C TYR A 220 -26.91 10.42 -4.39
N ARG A 221 -26.78 9.14 -4.04
CA ARG A 221 -25.51 8.42 -4.20
C ARG A 221 -25.28 7.96 -5.63
N SER A 222 -24.01 7.69 -5.97
CA SER A 222 -23.65 6.86 -7.13
C SER A 222 -24.35 5.48 -7.07
N LYS A 223 -24.86 4.99 -8.21
CA LYS A 223 -25.56 3.69 -8.31
C LYS A 223 -24.66 2.52 -7.88
N ALA A 224 -23.37 2.58 -8.21
CA ALA A 224 -22.37 1.59 -7.83
C ALA A 224 -22.04 1.61 -6.33
N ALA A 225 -22.31 2.70 -5.62
CA ALA A 225 -22.07 2.78 -4.17
C ALA A 225 -23.15 2.08 -3.35
N GLY A 226 -22.80 1.59 -2.17
CA GLY A 226 -23.77 0.96 -1.27
C GLY A 226 -23.17 0.63 0.08
N LEU A 227 -23.97 0.00 0.94
CA LEU A 227 -23.57 -0.33 2.31
C LEU A 227 -22.33 -1.23 2.38
N LEU A 228 -22.11 -2.11 1.40
CA LEU A 228 -20.89 -2.92 1.32
C LEU A 228 -19.64 -2.05 1.10
N THR A 229 -19.74 -1.07 0.19
CA THR A 229 -18.62 -0.15 -0.10
C THR A 229 -18.29 0.72 1.10
N SER A 230 -19.29 1.21 1.84
CA SER A 230 -19.08 2.03 3.05
C SER A 230 -18.56 1.20 4.21
N ALA A 231 -19.04 -0.03 4.38
CA ALA A 231 -18.51 -0.98 5.37
C ALA A 231 -17.02 -1.30 5.12
N THR A 232 -16.65 -1.50 3.85
CA THR A 232 -15.26 -1.77 3.43
C THR A 232 -14.36 -0.58 3.72
N VAL A 233 -14.80 0.65 3.42
CA VAL A 233 -14.04 1.86 3.74
C VAL A 233 -13.94 2.06 5.27
N PHE A 234 -14.97 1.68 6.02
CA PHE A 234 -14.95 1.77 7.48
C PHE A 234 -13.91 0.85 8.12
N ILE A 235 -13.91 -0.43 7.77
CA ILE A 235 -12.89 -1.36 8.28
C ILE A 235 -11.49 -0.94 7.81
N TYR A 236 -11.33 -0.49 6.56
CA TYR A 236 -10.04 -0.02 6.06
C TYR A 236 -9.51 1.18 6.85
N THR A 237 -10.33 2.22 7.01
CA THR A 237 -9.94 3.43 7.75
C THR A 237 -9.67 3.12 9.23
N ALA A 238 -10.43 2.21 9.85
CA ALA A 238 -10.14 1.72 11.20
C ALA A 238 -8.80 0.98 11.28
N VAL A 239 -8.44 0.15 10.29
CA VAL A 239 -7.13 -0.54 10.23
C VAL A 239 -5.98 0.44 10.00
N VAL A 240 -6.15 1.43 9.11
CA VAL A 240 -5.13 2.47 8.89
C VAL A 240 -4.91 3.29 10.14
N LEU A 241 -5.98 3.66 10.86
CA LEU A 241 -5.88 4.36 12.13
C LEU A 241 -5.18 3.49 13.18
N PHE A 242 -5.56 2.21 13.31
CA PHE A 242 -4.87 1.28 14.22
C PHE A 242 -3.37 1.25 13.92
N ASN A 243 -3.00 1.12 12.65
CA ASN A 243 -1.60 1.15 12.23
C ASN A 243 -0.91 2.49 12.49
N ALA A 244 -1.65 3.61 12.48
CA ALA A 244 -1.13 4.92 12.84
C ALA A 244 -0.82 4.99 14.33
N LEU A 245 -1.78 4.62 15.18
CA LEU A 245 -1.62 4.62 16.63
C LEU A 245 -0.54 3.63 17.10
N SER A 246 -0.38 2.49 16.43
CA SER A 246 0.73 1.55 16.69
C SER A 246 2.12 2.12 16.36
N SER A 247 2.22 3.23 15.62
CA SER A 247 3.48 3.92 15.33
C SER A 247 3.77 5.06 16.30
N GLU A 248 2.91 5.29 17.29
CA GLU A 248 3.17 6.24 18.37
C GLU A 248 4.37 5.77 19.22
N PRO A 249 5.28 6.67 19.65
CA PRO A 249 6.43 6.31 20.45
C PRO A 249 6.09 5.58 21.76
N VAL A 250 6.84 4.52 22.04
CA VAL A 250 6.80 3.81 23.32
C VAL A 250 7.31 4.74 24.44
N GLY A 251 6.52 4.89 25.50
CA GLY A 251 6.81 5.79 26.61
C GLY A 251 5.84 6.98 26.74
N ASN A 252 4.93 7.17 25.78
CA ASN A 252 3.76 8.02 25.98
C ASN A 252 2.74 7.30 26.88
N ALA A 253 2.14 8.03 27.82
CA ALA A 253 1.14 7.50 28.77
C ALA A 253 -0.14 6.95 28.10
N CYS A 254 -0.27 7.13 26.79
CA CYS A 254 -1.46 6.80 26.01
C CYS A 254 -1.40 5.46 25.30
N VAL A 255 -0.23 4.84 25.19
CA VAL A 255 -0.07 3.51 24.62
C VAL A 255 0.05 2.52 25.78
N LEU A 256 -1.04 1.83 26.13
CA LEU A 256 -0.92 0.61 26.92
C LEU A 256 -0.15 -0.38 26.07
N THR A 257 0.93 -0.95 26.61
CA THR A 257 1.86 -1.85 25.90
C THR A 257 1.09 -2.91 25.12
N ALA A 258 0.76 -2.59 23.87
CA ALA A 258 0.10 -3.50 22.97
C ALA A 258 1.15 -4.56 22.70
N GLY A 259 0.92 -5.79 23.17
CA GLY A 259 1.80 -6.91 22.89
C GLY A 259 2.09 -7.03 21.38
N ASN A 260 3.03 -7.88 21.00
CA ASN A 260 3.52 -8.11 19.64
C ASN A 260 2.47 -8.52 18.56
N VAL A 261 1.17 -8.28 18.78
CA VAL A 261 0.05 -8.53 17.87
C VAL A 261 0.09 -7.67 16.59
N SER A 262 0.90 -6.61 16.53
CA SER A 262 0.90 -5.64 15.42
C SER A 262 1.73 -6.07 14.19
N SER A 263 2.90 -6.69 14.38
CA SER A 263 3.83 -6.94 13.27
C SER A 263 3.31 -7.98 12.27
N GLY A 264 2.76 -9.10 12.75
CA GLY A 264 2.23 -10.16 11.88
C GLY A 264 0.98 -9.73 11.13
N LEU A 265 0.08 -8.99 11.80
CA LEU A 265 -1.15 -8.48 11.20
C LEU A 265 -0.86 -7.44 10.10
N GLN A 266 0.14 -6.57 10.30
CA GLN A 266 0.59 -5.63 9.27
C GLN A 266 1.15 -6.34 8.03
N ILE A 267 1.93 -7.40 8.23
CA ILE A 267 2.47 -8.21 7.12
C ILE A 267 1.34 -8.90 6.36
N PHE A 268 0.35 -9.46 7.07
CA PHE A 268 -0.83 -10.07 6.45
C PHE A 268 -1.60 -9.07 5.58
N PHE A 269 -1.95 -7.90 6.12
CA PHE A 269 -2.67 -6.87 5.36
C PHE A 269 -1.85 -6.29 4.21
N PHE A 270 -0.53 -6.25 4.34
CA PHE A 270 0.37 -5.90 3.24
C PHE A 270 0.25 -6.90 2.08
N PHE A 271 0.34 -8.21 2.33
CA PHE A 271 0.20 -9.21 1.27
C PHE A 271 -1.21 -9.26 0.68
N LEU A 272 -2.24 -9.05 1.51
CA LEU A 272 -3.62 -8.87 1.01
C LEU A 272 -3.71 -7.68 0.07
N GLY A 273 -3.12 -6.55 0.44
CA GLY A 273 -3.06 -5.35 -0.39
C GLY A 273 -2.30 -5.54 -1.70
N LEU A 274 -1.19 -6.29 -1.69
CA LEU A 274 -0.48 -6.69 -2.91
C LEU A 274 -1.32 -7.62 -3.80
N ALA A 275 -2.07 -8.56 -3.21
CA ALA A 275 -2.94 -9.45 -3.97
C ALA A 275 -4.09 -8.68 -4.63
N ILE A 276 -4.70 -7.73 -3.92
CA ILE A 276 -5.73 -6.84 -4.49
C ILE A 276 -5.13 -6.00 -5.61
N MET A 277 -3.94 -5.42 -5.41
CA MET A 277 -3.23 -4.73 -6.50
C MET A 277 -3.03 -5.64 -7.71
N LEU A 278 -2.57 -6.89 -7.54
CA LEU A 278 -2.41 -7.82 -8.66
C LEU A 278 -3.73 -7.99 -9.40
N VAL A 279 -4.81 -8.30 -8.69
CA VAL A 279 -6.12 -8.50 -9.31
C VAL A 279 -6.51 -7.25 -10.09
N SER A 280 -6.47 -6.07 -9.46
CA SER A 280 -6.78 -4.80 -10.13
C SER A 280 -5.89 -4.53 -11.35
N VAL A 281 -4.60 -4.84 -11.31
CA VAL A 281 -3.64 -4.63 -12.40
C VAL A 281 -3.80 -5.65 -13.54
N MET A 282 -4.21 -6.88 -13.21
CA MET A 282 -4.44 -7.93 -14.21
C MET A 282 -5.80 -7.79 -14.87
N THR A 283 -6.84 -7.35 -14.16
CA THR A 283 -8.18 -7.13 -14.70
C THR A 283 -8.32 -5.77 -15.40
N SER A 284 -7.48 -4.79 -15.08
CA SER A 284 -7.50 -3.44 -15.68
C SER A 284 -7.14 -3.37 -17.17
N SER A 285 -6.98 -4.50 -17.88
CA SER A 285 -7.07 -4.48 -19.34
C SER A 285 -8.47 -4.13 -19.88
N GLN A 286 -9.51 -4.08 -19.04
CA GLN A 286 -10.86 -3.68 -19.46
C GLN A 286 -11.55 -2.59 -18.60
N GLU A 287 -11.10 -2.28 -17.37
CA GLU A 287 -11.88 -1.41 -16.46
C GLU A 287 -11.09 -0.26 -15.77
N ALA A 288 -9.91 0.12 -16.27
CA ALA A 288 -9.25 1.35 -15.79
C ALA A 288 -9.82 2.60 -16.47
N ALA A 289 -11.15 2.78 -16.47
CA ALA A 289 -11.79 4.04 -16.86
C ALA A 289 -11.37 5.19 -15.92
N SER A 290 -11.10 4.89 -14.64
CA SER A 290 -10.69 5.86 -13.63
C SER A 290 -9.23 6.32 -13.72
N PHE A 291 -8.36 5.57 -14.42
CA PHE A 291 -6.93 5.91 -14.57
C PHE A 291 -6.56 6.37 -16.00
N ARG A 292 -7.48 6.25 -16.95
CA ARG A 292 -7.37 6.95 -18.24
C ARG A 292 -7.76 8.41 -18.02
N LEU A 293 -6.79 9.27 -17.70
CA LEU A 293 -6.96 10.74 -17.74
C LEU A 293 -7.28 11.30 -19.14
N THR A 294 -7.55 10.44 -20.13
CA THR A 294 -8.12 10.77 -21.43
C THR A 294 -9.19 9.73 -21.76
N ALA A 295 -10.45 10.11 -21.58
CA ALA A 295 -11.57 9.41 -22.19
C ALA A 295 -11.42 9.54 -23.71
N GLY A 296 -11.13 8.43 -24.37
CA GLY A 296 -11.06 8.32 -25.81
C GLY A 296 -11.09 6.84 -26.16
N SER A 297 -11.96 6.48 -27.09
CA SER A 297 -11.98 5.17 -27.76
C SER A 297 -10.55 4.75 -28.08
N THR A 298 -10.16 3.51 -27.74
CA THR A 298 -8.89 2.93 -28.17
C THR A 298 -8.80 3.04 -29.68
N SER A 299 -8.02 4.00 -30.17
CA SER A 299 -7.63 4.05 -31.57
C SER A 299 -6.66 2.90 -31.83
N ASP A 300 -6.72 2.32 -33.03
CA ASP A 300 -5.78 1.29 -33.46
C ASP A 300 -4.33 1.77 -33.18
N GLY A 301 -3.59 0.98 -32.40
CA GLY A 301 -2.19 1.26 -32.04
C GLY A 301 -1.93 1.93 -30.68
N GLU A 302 -2.93 2.08 -29.80
CA GLU A 302 -2.70 2.46 -28.38
C GLU A 302 -2.42 1.25 -27.48
N LEU A 303 -1.56 1.45 -26.47
CA LEU A 303 -1.25 0.44 -25.47
C LEU A 303 -2.47 0.14 -24.58
N PRO A 304 -2.64 -1.13 -24.13
CA PRO A 304 -3.77 -1.52 -23.28
C PRO A 304 -3.80 -0.79 -21.93
N TYR A 305 -2.63 -0.35 -21.45
CA TYR A 305 -2.47 0.43 -20.22
C TYR A 305 -1.19 1.29 -20.30
N ARG A 306 -1.05 2.23 -19.37
CA ARG A 306 0.10 3.12 -19.24
C ARG A 306 1.26 2.44 -18.50
N PRO A 307 2.38 2.11 -19.16
CA PRO A 307 3.47 1.36 -18.55
C PRO A 307 4.25 2.20 -17.51
N ASP A 308 4.36 3.52 -17.71
CA ASP A 308 4.93 4.45 -16.73
C ASP A 308 4.17 4.42 -15.40
N PHE A 309 2.84 4.47 -15.45
CA PHE A 309 2.05 4.39 -14.22
C PHE A 309 2.10 3.00 -13.58
N PHE A 310 2.09 1.94 -14.39
CA PHE A 310 2.29 0.58 -13.89
C PHE A 310 3.55 0.52 -13.02
N HIS A 311 4.71 0.95 -13.54
CA HIS A 311 5.96 0.94 -12.77
C HIS A 311 5.97 1.94 -11.60
N LEU A 312 5.21 3.05 -11.68
CA LEU A 312 5.05 3.98 -10.56
C LEU A 312 4.42 3.29 -9.35
N ILE A 313 3.41 2.45 -9.58
CA ILE A 313 2.78 1.66 -8.50
C ILE A 313 3.82 0.74 -7.84
N PHE A 314 4.61 0.01 -8.62
CA PHE A 314 5.65 -0.89 -8.11
C PHE A 314 6.80 -0.16 -7.39
N MET A 315 7.16 1.02 -7.88
CA MET A 315 8.13 1.92 -7.24
C MET A 315 7.63 2.35 -5.85
N LEU A 316 6.38 2.81 -5.75
CA LEU A 316 5.77 3.21 -4.47
C LEU A 316 5.54 2.02 -3.54
N ALA A 317 5.19 0.85 -4.09
CA ALA A 317 5.08 -0.40 -3.33
C ALA A 317 6.42 -0.80 -2.72
N SER A 318 7.52 -0.61 -3.44
CA SER A 318 8.87 -0.89 -2.95
C SER A 318 9.22 -0.03 -1.73
N ALA A 319 8.89 1.27 -1.76
CA ALA A 319 9.02 2.16 -0.61
C ALA A 319 8.14 1.73 0.57
N TYR A 320 6.90 1.32 0.30
CA TYR A 320 5.97 0.80 1.32
C TYR A 320 6.48 -0.49 1.99
N ILE A 321 7.06 -1.41 1.21
CA ILE A 321 7.69 -2.64 1.72
C ILE A 321 8.78 -2.32 2.74
N ALA A 322 9.61 -1.30 2.46
CA ALA A 322 10.62 -0.85 3.41
C ALA A 322 9.97 -0.45 4.75
N MET A 323 8.90 0.34 4.72
CA MET A 323 8.27 0.82 5.94
C MET A 323 7.53 -0.27 6.70
N VAL A 324 6.83 -1.17 6.02
CA VAL A 324 6.17 -2.32 6.68
C VAL A 324 7.18 -3.21 7.38
N PHE A 325 8.28 -3.57 6.69
CA PHE A 325 9.25 -4.50 7.28
C PHE A 325 10.21 -3.87 8.28
N THR A 326 10.33 -2.54 8.30
CA THR A 326 11.00 -1.77 9.38
C THR A 326 10.05 -1.33 10.49
N THR A 327 8.81 -1.83 10.48
CA THR A 327 7.74 -1.48 11.45
C THR A 327 7.52 0.03 11.59
N TRP A 328 7.72 0.77 10.50
CA TRP A 328 7.61 2.23 10.44
C TRP A 328 8.58 2.99 11.36
N ASN A 329 9.62 2.30 11.85
CA ASN A 329 10.62 2.84 12.76
C ASN A 329 12.03 2.74 12.12
N LEU A 330 12.67 3.88 11.94
CA LEU A 330 14.01 3.99 11.33
C LEU A 330 15.15 4.15 12.36
N GLU A 331 14.84 4.11 13.65
CA GLU A 331 15.84 4.13 14.72
C GLU A 331 16.78 2.93 14.59
N GLY A 332 18.07 3.18 14.79
CA GLY A 332 19.12 2.17 14.75
C GLY A 332 19.69 1.88 13.36
N VAL A 333 19.19 2.48 12.28
CA VAL A 333 19.69 2.21 10.89
C VAL A 333 21.10 2.75 10.64
N SER A 334 21.55 3.79 11.37
CA SER A 334 22.87 4.44 11.19
C SER A 334 23.65 4.61 12.49
N GLY A 335 23.24 3.94 13.58
CA GLY A 335 23.79 4.17 14.93
C GLY A 335 23.52 5.57 15.51
N HIS A 336 22.98 6.50 14.71
CA HIS A 336 22.53 7.82 15.13
C HIS A 336 21.04 7.75 15.48
N GLN A 337 20.65 8.32 16.61
CA GLN A 337 19.25 8.48 16.98
C GLN A 337 18.60 9.46 16.01
N SER A 338 17.75 8.96 15.11
CA SER A 338 16.87 9.82 14.32
C SER A 338 15.88 10.49 15.27
N GLY A 339 15.85 11.83 15.30
CA GLY A 339 15.04 12.62 16.25
C GLY A 339 13.51 12.48 16.11
N ASP A 340 13.00 11.75 15.11
CA ASP A 340 11.58 11.44 14.98
C ASP A 340 11.26 10.10 15.65
N LYS A 341 10.63 10.18 16.82
CA LYS A 341 10.20 9.05 17.66
C LYS A 341 8.97 8.30 17.10
N GLY A 342 8.68 8.39 15.80
CA GLY A 342 7.57 7.69 15.14
C GLY A 342 6.36 8.57 14.77
N TRP A 343 6.32 9.83 15.22
CA TRP A 343 5.20 10.75 14.92
C TRP A 343 5.04 11.06 13.44
N ALA A 344 6.12 11.13 12.66
CA ALA A 344 5.98 11.30 11.21
C ALA A 344 5.24 10.12 10.57
N SER A 345 5.50 8.89 11.05
CA SER A 345 4.80 7.69 10.59
C SER A 345 3.31 7.72 10.96
N VAL A 346 2.95 8.24 12.15
CA VAL A 346 1.56 8.47 12.56
C VAL A 346 0.87 9.41 11.56
N TRP A 347 1.46 10.60 11.33
CA TRP A 347 0.84 11.63 10.50
C TRP A 347 0.70 11.22 9.03
N VAL A 348 1.68 10.51 8.46
CA VAL A 348 1.55 9.97 7.09
C VAL A 348 0.31 9.10 6.95
N LYS A 349 0.07 8.21 7.93
CA LYS A 349 -1.09 7.31 7.93
C LYS A 349 -2.41 8.05 8.17
N ILE A 350 -2.45 8.99 9.13
CA ILE A 350 -3.64 9.82 9.41
C ILE A 350 -4.03 10.66 8.19
N VAL A 351 -3.08 11.34 7.55
CA VAL A 351 -3.36 12.14 6.34
C VAL A 351 -3.82 11.25 5.19
N SER A 352 -3.18 10.09 4.99
CA SER A 352 -3.60 9.12 3.97
C SER A 352 -5.03 8.63 4.22
N GLN A 353 -5.40 8.40 5.48
CA GLN A 353 -6.75 8.03 5.89
C GLN A 353 -7.77 9.13 5.59
N TRP A 354 -7.46 10.40 5.86
CA TRP A 354 -8.36 11.52 5.55
C TRP A 354 -8.54 11.70 4.04
N VAL A 355 -7.45 11.60 3.27
CA VAL A 355 -7.53 11.63 1.81
C VAL A 355 -8.41 10.49 1.30
N CYS A 356 -8.28 9.27 1.85
CA CYS A 356 -9.15 8.14 1.56
C CYS A 356 -10.64 8.48 1.80
N VAL A 357 -10.99 9.04 2.96
CA VAL A 357 -12.39 9.40 3.27
C VAL A 357 -12.91 10.46 2.29
N ILE A 358 -12.09 11.46 1.95
CA ILE A 358 -12.45 12.50 0.98
C ILE A 358 -12.69 11.90 -0.41
N LEU A 359 -11.76 11.08 -0.90
CA LEU A 359 -11.87 10.44 -2.21
C LEU A 359 -13.11 9.54 -2.32
N TYR A 360 -13.38 8.75 -1.27
CA TYR A 360 -14.57 7.89 -1.24
C TYR A 360 -15.88 8.70 -1.16
N SER A 361 -15.92 9.72 -0.30
CA SER A 361 -17.10 10.58 -0.17
C SER A 361 -17.38 11.31 -1.49
N TRP A 362 -16.32 11.77 -2.16
CA TRP A 362 -16.40 12.38 -3.48
C TRP A 362 -16.84 11.39 -4.55
N SER A 363 -16.29 10.16 -4.60
CA SER A 363 -16.71 9.16 -5.59
C SER A 363 -18.18 8.78 -5.46
N MET A 364 -18.74 8.84 -4.24
CA MET A 364 -20.17 8.65 -4.03
C MET A 364 -21.03 9.85 -4.42
N ALA A 365 -20.57 11.07 -4.12
CA ALA A 365 -21.37 12.30 -4.27
C ALA A 365 -21.24 12.96 -5.64
N ALA A 366 -20.11 12.80 -6.33
CA ALA A 366 -19.80 13.48 -7.59
C ALA A 366 -20.88 13.25 -8.68
N PRO A 367 -21.46 12.04 -8.86
CA PRO A 367 -22.53 11.83 -9.84
C PRO A 367 -23.81 12.64 -9.60
N ALA A 368 -24.12 12.99 -8.35
CA ALA A 368 -25.28 13.81 -8.05
C ALA A 368 -25.00 15.32 -8.17
N ILE A 369 -23.73 15.73 -7.96
CA ILE A 369 -23.31 17.13 -8.00
C ILE A 369 -23.03 17.57 -9.44
N LEU A 370 -22.33 16.77 -10.23
CA LEU A 370 -21.92 17.10 -11.59
C LEU A 370 -22.80 16.36 -12.61
N LYS A 371 -24.05 16.82 -12.76
CA LYS A 371 -25.03 16.16 -13.65
C LYS A 371 -24.64 16.14 -15.13
N ASP A 372 -23.73 17.04 -15.54
CA ASP A 372 -23.29 17.20 -16.94
C ASP A 372 -22.06 16.37 -17.30
N ARG A 373 -21.57 15.51 -16.40
CA ARG A 373 -20.42 14.63 -16.66
C ARG A 373 -20.88 13.18 -16.71
N GLU A 374 -20.52 12.47 -17.78
CA GLU A 374 -20.63 11.01 -17.80
C GLU A 374 -19.59 10.43 -16.81
N PHE A 375 -20.10 9.77 -15.77
CA PHE A 375 -19.28 8.99 -14.84
C PHE A 375 -19.25 7.56 -15.37
N VAL A 376 -18.11 7.17 -15.93
CA VAL A 376 -17.81 5.81 -16.40
C VAL A 376 -17.24 4.99 -15.26
#